data_AF-A0A9E3TGM2-F1
#
_entry.id   AF-A0A9E3TGM2-F1
#
_cell.length_a   1.000
_cell.length_b   1.000
_cell.length_c   1.000
_cell.angle_alpha   90.00
_cell.angle_beta   90.00
_cell.angle_gamma   90.00
#
_symmetry.space_group_name_H-M   'P 1'
#
loop_
_entity.id
_entity.type
_entity.pdbx_description
1 polymer ?
#
loop_
_entity_poly.entity_id
_entity_poly.type
_entity_poly.pdbx_seq_one_letter_code
_entity_poly.pdbx_strand_id
1 'polypeptide(L)' 'MKTKAELQPIIDKIASADSPVGIDAVYVHALILDKLAGLEARLSALEASCGTSSEKSEDVY' A
#
# COMPACT_ATOMS: atom_id res chain seq x y z
N MET A 1 -13.50 8.40 -4.00
CA MET A 1 -13.39 6.94 -4.30
C MET A 1 -13.26 6.79 -5.80
N LYS A 2 -12.39 5.89 -6.28
CA LYS A 2 -12.26 5.58 -7.72
C LYS A 2 -13.50 4.84 -8.21
N THR A 3 -13.93 5.12 -9.43
CA THR A 3 -15.04 4.44 -10.09
C THR A 3 -14.64 3.04 -10.53
N LYS A 4 -15.62 2.16 -10.73
CA LYS A 4 -15.39 0.81 -11.24
C LYS A 4 -14.65 0.81 -12.59
N ALA A 5 -14.96 1.78 -13.46
CA ALA A 5 -14.32 1.95 -14.76
C ALA A 5 -12.82 2.25 -14.64
N GLU A 6 -12.43 3.08 -13.68
CA GLU A 6 -11.01 3.40 -13.41
C GLU A 6 -10.24 2.21 -12.84
N LEU A 7 -10.94 1.23 -12.25
CA LEU A 7 -10.35 0.01 -11.70
C LEU A 7 -10.37 -1.16 -12.68
N GLN A 8 -11.06 -1.04 -13.82
CA GLN A 8 -11.21 -2.10 -14.81
C GLN A 8 -9.87 -2.73 -15.27
N PRO A 9 -8.79 -1.96 -15.53
CA PRO A 9 -7.50 -2.55 -15.92
C PRO A 9 -6.85 -3.41 -14.82
N ILE A 10 -7.16 -3.12 -13.55
CA ILE A 10 -6.69 -3.90 -12.41
C ILE A 10 -7.55 -5.15 -12.26
N ILE A 11 -8.86 -5.01 -12.43
CA ILE A 11 -9.82 -6.12 -12.42
C ILE A 11 -9.46 -7.14 -13.52
N ASP A 12 -9.15 -6.69 -14.74
CA ASP A 12 -8.80 -7.55 -15.87
C ASP A 12 -7.50 -8.33 -15.60
N LYS A 13 -6.51 -7.70 -14.95
CA LYS A 13 -5.28 -8.37 -14.52
C LYS A 13 -5.54 -9.42 -13.45
N ILE A 14 -6.40 -9.09 -12.48
CA ILE A 14 -6.81 -9.99 -11.40
C ILE A 14 -7.63 -11.18 -11.92
N ALA A 15 -8.45 -10.96 -12.97
CA ALA A 15 -9.29 -11.99 -13.57
C ALA A 15 -8.56 -12.85 -14.62
N SER A 16 -7.28 -12.56 -14.92
CA SER A 16 -6.49 -13.36 -15.85
C SER A 16 -6.29 -14.80 -15.35
N ALA A 17 -6.17 -15.76 -16.26
CA ALA A 17 -5.95 -17.17 -15.90
C ALA A 17 -4.62 -17.42 -15.16
N ASP A 18 -3.66 -16.51 -15.33
CA ASP A 18 -2.36 -16.52 -14.64
C ASP A 18 -2.44 -15.89 -13.23
N SER A 19 -3.60 -15.35 -12.87
CA SER A 19 -3.84 -14.72 -11.58
C SER A 19 -4.36 -15.74 -10.56
N PRO A 20 -3.65 -15.95 -9.44
CA PRO A 20 -4.08 -16.88 -8.40
C PRO A 20 -5.37 -16.46 -7.67
N VAL A 21 -5.92 -15.26 -7.98
CA VAL A 21 -7.13 -14.73 -7.35
C VAL A 21 -8.38 -15.57 -7.62
N GLY A 22 -8.43 -16.32 -8.72
CA GLY A 22 -9.57 -17.20 -9.03
C GLY A 22 -9.66 -18.48 -8.19
N ILE A 23 -8.59 -18.87 -7.49
CA ILE A 23 -8.49 -20.18 -6.81
C ILE A 23 -8.92 -20.08 -5.35
N ASP A 24 -8.51 -19.02 -4.64
CA ASP A 24 -8.89 -18.78 -3.26
C ASP A 24 -8.98 -17.26 -2.99
N ALA A 25 -10.19 -16.74 -3.13
CA ALA A 25 -10.46 -15.33 -2.88
C ALA A 25 -10.12 -14.93 -1.44
N VAL A 26 -10.35 -15.79 -0.43
CA VAL A 26 -10.11 -15.47 0.98
C VAL A 26 -8.62 -15.29 1.23
N TYR A 27 -7.80 -16.22 0.72
CA TYR A 27 -6.33 -16.13 0.80
C TYR A 27 -5.80 -14.88 0.13
N VAL A 28 -6.32 -14.52 -1.05
CA VAL A 28 -5.88 -13.30 -1.74
C VAL A 28 -6.28 -12.04 -0.99
N HIS A 29 -7.48 -11.97 -0.40
CA HIS A 29 -7.84 -10.83 0.46
C HIS A 29 -6.90 -10.74 1.67
N ALA A 30 -6.51 -11.86 2.28
CA ALA A 30 -5.53 -11.88 3.37
C ALA A 30 -4.16 -11.35 2.92
N LEU A 31 -3.65 -11.76 1.75
CA LEU A 31 -2.40 -11.25 1.18
C LEU A 31 -2.46 -9.74 0.89
N ILE A 32 -3.59 -9.25 0.37
CA ILE A 32 -3.78 -7.82 0.09
C ILE A 32 -3.72 -7.03 1.40
N LEU A 33 -4.43 -7.49 2.44
CA LEU A 33 -4.45 -6.84 3.75
C LEU A 33 -3.06 -6.83 4.39
N ASP A 34 -2.33 -7.95 4.36
CA ASP A 34 -0.96 -8.04 4.85
C ASP A 34 -0.03 -7.06 4.13
N LYS A 35 -0.14 -6.98 2.80
CA LYS A 35 0.67 -6.05 2.01
C LYS A 35 0.37 -4.59 2.32
N LEU A 36 -0.90 -4.24 2.49
CA LEU A 36 -1.32 -2.88 2.85
C LEU A 36 -0.83 -2.51 4.25
N ALA A 37 -0.95 -3.39 5.24
CA ALA A 37 -0.43 -3.18 6.58
C ALA A 37 1.09 -2.96 6.57
N GLY A 38 1.83 -3.74 5.77
CA GLY A 38 3.27 -3.55 5.59
C GLY A 38 3.64 -2.22 4.92
N LEU A 39 2.82 -1.74 3.97
CA LEU A 39 3.02 -0.43 3.34
C LEU A 39 2.73 0.71 4.32
N GLU A 40 1.68 0.60 5.11
CA GLU A 40 1.30 1.58 6.14
C GLU A 40 2.42 1.70 7.19
N ALA A 41 2.92 0.58 7.72
CA ALA A 41 4.04 0.58 8.66
C ALA A 41 5.30 1.26 8.09
N ARG A 42 5.60 1.02 6.81
CA ARG A 42 6.74 1.66 6.12
C ARG A 42 6.53 3.16 5.94
N LEU A 43 5.32 3.58 5.59
CA LEU A 43 4.95 4.99 5.48
C LEU A 43 5.06 5.69 6.83
N SER A 44 4.50 5.12 7.90
CA SER A 44 4.61 5.68 9.24
C SER A 44 6.06 5.78 9.71
N ALA A 45 6.91 4.80 9.39
CA ALA A 45 8.34 4.87 9.70
C ALA A 45 9.05 6.00 8.92
N LEU A 46 8.73 6.17 7.63
CA LEU A 46 9.27 7.25 6.82
C LEU A 46 8.81 8.63 7.32
N GLU A 47 7.54 8.77 7.63
CA GLU A 47 6.95 10.01 8.17
C GLU A 47 7.60 10.38 9.53
N ALA A 48 7.80 9.40 10.42
CA ALA A 48 8.53 9.61 11.67
C ALA A 48 9.99 10.05 11.45
N SER A 49 10.65 9.50 10.42
CA SER A 49 12.03 9.87 10.08
C SER A 49 12.15 11.27 9.45
N CYS A 50 11.15 11.70 8.68
CA CYS A 50 11.12 13.03 8.07
C CYS A 50 10.70 14.10 9.08
N GLY A 51 9.76 13.81 9.98
CA GLY A 51 9.30 14.75 11.02
C GLY A 51 10.39 15.11 12.03
N THR A 52 11.37 14.23 12.25
CA THR A 52 12.48 14.47 13.19
C THR A 52 13.67 15.21 12.57
N SER A 53 13.69 15.41 11.24
CA SER A 53 14.80 16.06 10.53
C SER A 53 14.65 17.59 10.41
N SER A 54 13.50 18.18 10.77
CA SER A 54 13.25 19.64 10.65
C SER A 54 13.54 20.45 11.92
N GLU A 55 13.74 19.83 13.08
CA GLU A 55 13.82 20.53 14.38
C GLU A 55 15.25 20.71 14.94
N LYS A 56 16.31 20.33 14.19
CA LYS A 56 17.70 20.43 14.69
C LYS A 56 18.59 21.38 13.89
N SER A 57 18.07 22.54 13.47
CA SER A 57 18.86 23.57 12.79
C SER A 57 18.57 25.00 13.26
N GLU A 58 18.18 25.20 14.52
CA GLU A 58 18.10 26.54 15.13
C GLU A 58 18.67 26.51 16.55
N ASP A 59 19.97 26.28 16.66
CA ASP A 59 20.78 26.75 17.78
C ASP A 59 22.24 26.67 17.34
N VAL A 60 22.87 27.83 17.14
CA VAL A 60 24.25 28.19 17.54
C VAL A 60 24.60 29.56 16.93
N TYR A 61 24.62 30.55 17.83
CA TYR A 61 25.25 31.89 17.84
C TYR A 61 24.75 33.00 16.92
#